data_AF-A0A846HTM0-F1
#
_entry.id   AF-A0A846HTM0-F1
#
_cell.length_a   1.000
_cell.length_b   1.000
_cell.length_c   1.000
_cell.angle_alpha   90.00
_cell.angle_beta   90.00
_cell.angle_gamma   90.00
#
_symmetry.space_group_name_H-M   'P 1'
#
loop_
_entity.id
_entity.type
_entity.pdbx_description
1 polymer ?
#
loop_
_entity_poly.entity_id
_entity_poly.type
_entity_poly.pdbx_seq_one_letter_code
_entity_poly.pdbx_strand_id
1 'polypeptide(L)'
;MSTQPAATAATSQATTGSAAQIQPAPDTSGTKISVATIWLDGCSGCHMSFLDMDERLVDLAQQIDIVYSPLVDSKELPEQVDVGIIEGSISNEEDLHKAKLFRERCKLLVSLGDCAVNGNVPAMRNPFKLEAVYERAYLENVNIHQQIPTQGVPALLQTVKPVHAVVDVDVFIPGCPPHADSIHYVLSELLAGRRPEPLRMTRFGA
;
A
#
# COMPACT_ATOMS: atom_id res chain seq x y z
N MET A 1 -9.74 18.93 50.11
CA MET A 1 -10.42 19.95 49.29
C MET A 1 -9.35 20.84 48.68
N SER A 2 -8.81 20.42 47.54
CA SER A 2 -7.83 21.20 46.76
C SER A 2 -8.34 21.23 45.33
N THR A 3 -8.75 22.41 44.91
CA THR A 3 -9.35 22.76 43.62
C THR A 3 -8.32 22.68 42.50
N GLN A 4 -8.56 21.82 41.50
CA GLN A 4 -7.89 21.87 40.20
C GLN A 4 -8.36 23.11 39.42
N PRO A 5 -7.48 23.81 38.67
CA PRO A 5 -7.92 24.74 37.65
C PRO A 5 -8.22 23.99 36.34
N ALA A 6 -9.36 24.34 35.74
CA ALA A 6 -9.81 23.84 34.45
C ALA A 6 -8.85 24.27 33.33
N ALA A 7 -8.32 23.28 32.59
CA ALA A 7 -7.57 23.52 31.37
C ALA A 7 -8.56 23.63 30.19
N THR A 8 -8.52 24.79 29.55
CA THR A 8 -9.34 25.25 28.43
C THR A 8 -9.15 24.37 27.20
N ALA A 9 -10.26 23.95 26.58
CA ALA A 9 -10.28 23.23 25.31
C ALA A 9 -9.74 24.12 24.18
N ALA A 10 -8.58 23.75 23.63
CA ALA A 10 -8.04 24.34 22.42
C ALA A 10 -8.62 23.60 21.21
N THR A 11 -9.54 24.26 20.53
CA THR A 11 -10.13 23.83 19.26
C THR A 11 -9.05 23.83 18.17
N SER A 12 -8.50 22.66 17.82
CA SER A 12 -7.58 22.54 16.69
C SER A 12 -8.36 22.58 15.39
N GLN A 13 -8.27 23.71 14.69
CA GLN A 13 -8.79 23.88 13.34
C GLN A 13 -8.13 22.85 12.42
N ALA A 14 -8.97 22.09 11.71
CA ALA A 14 -8.54 21.20 10.64
C ALA A 14 -7.87 22.03 9.55
N THR A 15 -6.55 21.88 9.43
CA THR A 15 -5.78 22.35 8.28
C THR A 15 -6.19 21.51 7.08
N THR A 16 -6.99 22.11 6.20
CA THR A 16 -7.27 21.60 4.86
C THR A 16 -5.95 21.47 4.11
N GLY A 17 -5.45 20.23 3.99
CA GLY A 17 -4.27 19.91 3.18
C GLY A 17 -4.49 20.37 1.74
N SER A 18 -3.55 21.19 1.26
CA SER A 18 -3.50 21.68 -0.12
C SER A 18 -3.56 20.49 -1.09
N ALA A 19 -4.56 20.48 -1.96
CA ALA A 19 -4.72 19.49 -3.03
C ALA A 19 -3.49 19.53 -3.95
N ALA A 20 -2.57 18.58 -3.77
CA ALA A 20 -1.48 18.37 -4.71
C ALA A 20 -2.06 18.07 -6.10
N GLN A 21 -1.62 18.83 -7.09
CA GLN A 21 -1.94 18.66 -8.50
C GLN A 21 -1.30 17.34 -8.96
N ILE A 22 -2.12 16.33 -9.20
CA ILE A 22 -1.68 15.07 -9.81
C ILE A 22 -1.30 15.40 -11.26
N GLN A 23 -0.06 15.15 -11.66
CA GLN A 23 0.38 15.33 -13.04
C GLN A 23 -0.41 14.37 -13.95
N PRO A 24 -0.90 14.84 -15.11
CA PRO A 24 -1.68 14.00 -16.02
C PRO A 24 -0.86 12.78 -16.48
N ALA A 25 -1.56 11.68 -16.75
CA ALA A 25 -0.97 10.50 -17.39
C ALA A 25 -0.25 10.93 -18.69
N PRO A 26 0.91 10.31 -19.03
CA PRO A 26 1.69 10.69 -20.20
C PRO A 26 0.88 10.58 -21.50
N ASP A 27 1.18 11.46 -22.45
CA ASP A 27 0.57 11.54 -23.79
C ASP A 27 0.77 10.22 -24.55
N THR A 28 -0.29 9.42 -24.68
CA THR A 28 -0.26 8.07 -25.26
C THR A 28 -0.42 8.10 -26.77
N SER A 29 0.65 8.49 -27.46
CA SER A 29 0.85 8.14 -28.88
C SER A 29 1.42 6.72 -28.98
N GLY A 30 0.56 5.70 -28.87
CA GLY A 30 0.89 4.31 -29.26
C GLY A 30 1.82 3.52 -28.32
N THR A 31 2.15 4.02 -27.14
CA THR A 31 2.94 3.27 -26.13
C THR A 31 2.06 2.88 -24.94
N LYS A 32 2.14 1.62 -24.48
CA LYS A 32 1.40 1.14 -23.31
C LYS A 32 1.88 1.85 -22.04
N ILE A 33 0.98 2.05 -21.08
CA ILE A 33 1.31 2.66 -19.78
C ILE A 33 2.07 1.63 -18.94
N SER A 34 3.24 2.01 -18.44
CA SER A 34 4.06 1.12 -17.61
C SER A 34 3.50 1.05 -16.18
N VAL A 35 3.27 -0.17 -15.70
CA VAL A 35 2.70 -0.45 -14.37
C VAL A 35 3.65 -1.35 -13.59
N ALA A 36 3.95 -0.95 -12.35
CA ALA A 36 4.65 -1.77 -11.38
C ALA A 36 3.74 -2.07 -10.18
N THR A 37 3.79 -3.29 -9.67
CA THR A 37 3.01 -3.71 -8.50
C THR A 37 3.91 -4.44 -7.51
N ILE A 38 3.61 -4.38 -6.21
CA ILE A 38 4.40 -5.09 -5.19
C ILE A 38 3.58 -5.49 -3.97
N TRP A 39 4.01 -6.57 -3.33
CA TRP A 39 3.56 -6.98 -2.00
C TRP A 39 4.56 -6.52 -0.95
N LEU A 40 4.08 -5.74 0.01
CA LEU A 40 4.76 -5.51 1.29
C LEU A 40 4.16 -6.47 2.34
N ASP A 41 3.95 -6.01 3.57
CA ASP A 41 3.28 -6.82 4.59
C ASP A 41 1.75 -6.83 4.38
N GLY A 42 1.32 -7.73 3.51
CA GLY A 42 -0.07 -7.99 3.13
C GLY A 42 -0.33 -9.47 2.87
N CYS A 43 -1.58 -9.82 2.59
CA CYS A 43 -2.00 -11.21 2.40
C CYS A 43 -2.06 -11.65 0.93
N SER A 44 -1.62 -10.82 -0.03
CA SER A 44 -1.81 -10.95 -1.48
C SER A 44 -3.26 -10.86 -1.98
N GLY A 45 -4.21 -10.67 -1.07
CA GLY A 45 -5.64 -10.63 -1.39
C GLY A 45 -6.01 -9.48 -2.32
N CYS A 46 -5.31 -8.34 -2.29
CA CYS A 46 -5.64 -7.23 -3.18
C CYS A 46 -5.16 -7.50 -4.62
N HIS A 47 -4.04 -8.20 -4.79
CA HIS A 47 -3.63 -8.71 -6.11
C HIS A 47 -4.56 -9.81 -6.61
N MET A 48 -5.08 -10.67 -5.73
CA MET A 48 -6.11 -11.63 -6.15
C MET A 48 -7.38 -10.90 -6.62
N SER A 49 -7.83 -9.88 -5.89
CA SER A 49 -8.98 -9.10 -6.37
C SER A 49 -8.69 -8.27 -7.62
N PHE A 50 -7.43 -7.91 -7.88
CA PHE A 50 -7.01 -7.36 -9.18
C PHE A 50 -7.15 -8.43 -10.28
N LEU A 51 -6.82 -9.69 -9.99
CA LEU A 51 -6.98 -10.80 -10.93
C LEU A 51 -8.46 -11.21 -11.12
N ASP A 52 -9.32 -10.98 -10.14
CA ASP A 52 -10.78 -11.18 -10.21
C ASP A 52 -11.48 -10.16 -11.16
N MET A 53 -10.71 -9.39 -11.95
CA MET A 53 -11.25 -8.62 -13.08
C MET A 53 -11.56 -9.51 -14.30
N ASP A 54 -11.23 -10.80 -14.26
CA ASP A 54 -11.57 -11.81 -15.25
C ASP A 54 -11.28 -11.38 -16.70
N GLU A 55 -12.26 -11.35 -17.59
CA GLU A 55 -12.09 -10.99 -19.01
C GLU A 55 -11.58 -9.56 -19.21
N ARG A 56 -11.83 -8.65 -18.27
CA ARG A 56 -11.39 -7.25 -18.37
C ARG A 56 -9.87 -7.13 -18.30
N LEU A 57 -9.19 -8.15 -17.76
CA LEU A 57 -7.72 -8.21 -17.80
C LEU A 57 -7.19 -8.27 -19.24
N VAL A 58 -7.92 -8.90 -20.15
CA VAL A 58 -7.52 -9.01 -21.56
C VAL A 58 -7.53 -7.63 -22.23
N ASP A 59 -8.54 -6.82 -21.94
CA ASP A 59 -8.65 -5.44 -22.44
C ASP A 59 -7.64 -4.51 -21.76
N LEU A 60 -7.40 -4.71 -20.46
CA LEU A 60 -6.41 -3.96 -19.70
C LEU A 60 -5.00 -4.24 -20.22
N ALA A 61 -4.66 -5.49 -20.52
CA ALA A 61 -3.36 -5.91 -21.05
C ALA A 61 -3.02 -5.30 -22.42
N GLN A 62 -4.01 -4.80 -23.17
CA GLN A 62 -3.77 -4.05 -24.40
C GLN A 62 -3.28 -2.62 -24.13
N GLN A 63 -3.59 -2.08 -22.96
CA GLN A 63 -3.34 -0.68 -22.58
C GLN A 63 -2.16 -0.53 -21.62
N ILE A 64 -1.87 -1.53 -20.80
CA ILE A 64 -0.78 -1.51 -19.81
C ILE A 64 0.32 -2.53 -20.10
N ASP A 65 1.52 -2.21 -19.63
CA ASP A 65 2.66 -3.11 -19.59
C ASP A 65 3.12 -3.30 -18.14
N ILE A 66 3.04 -4.53 -17.63
CA ILE A 66 3.42 -4.85 -16.24
C ILE A 66 4.93 -5.13 -16.21
N VAL A 67 5.70 -4.09 -15.88
CA VAL A 67 7.17 -4.13 -15.95
C VAL A 67 7.82 -4.70 -14.69
N TYR A 68 7.09 -4.71 -13.58
CA TYR A 68 7.52 -5.27 -12.29
C TYR A 68 6.30 -5.71 -11.49
N SER A 69 6.27 -6.97 -11.04
CA SER A 69 5.17 -7.51 -10.24
C SER A 69 5.58 -8.86 -9.66
N PRO A 70 5.04 -9.26 -8.50
CA PRO A 70 5.04 -10.67 -8.09
C PRO A 70 4.43 -11.63 -9.12
N LEU A 71 3.62 -11.10 -10.06
CA LEU A 71 2.97 -11.86 -11.15
C LEU A 71 3.84 -12.01 -12.41
N VAL A 72 4.99 -11.32 -12.50
CA VAL A 72 5.93 -11.43 -13.62
C VAL A 72 7.33 -11.78 -13.11
N ASP A 73 8.21 -12.25 -13.99
CA ASP A 73 9.54 -12.71 -13.56
C ASP A 73 10.58 -11.58 -13.38
N SER A 74 10.20 -10.32 -13.66
CA SER A 74 11.06 -9.16 -13.49
C SER A 74 11.49 -8.98 -12.03
N LYS A 75 12.80 -8.97 -11.79
CA LYS A 75 13.39 -8.84 -10.43
C LYS A 75 13.77 -7.41 -10.08
N GLU A 76 13.93 -6.55 -11.09
CA GLU A 76 14.37 -5.16 -10.91
C GLU A 76 13.27 -4.20 -11.34
N LEU A 77 12.93 -3.26 -10.46
CA LEU A 77 12.01 -2.18 -10.79
C LEU A 77 12.69 -1.24 -11.79
N PRO A 78 12.12 -0.92 -12.96
CA PRO A 78 12.74 0.05 -13.88
C PRO A 78 12.87 1.45 -13.26
N GLU A 79 13.85 2.25 -13.71
CA GLU A 79 14.13 3.60 -13.17
C GLU A 79 12.95 4.57 -13.27
N GLN A 80 12.09 4.40 -14.28
CA GLN A 80 10.90 5.22 -14.48
C GLN A 80 9.71 4.34 -14.81
N VAL A 81 8.64 4.49 -14.04
CA VAL A 81 7.37 3.78 -14.20
C VAL A 81 6.23 4.78 -14.09
N ASP A 82 5.20 4.63 -14.91
CA ASP A 82 4.08 5.58 -14.92
C ASP A 82 3.18 5.40 -13.68
N VAL A 83 2.86 4.15 -13.34
CA VAL A 83 2.00 3.84 -12.19
C VAL A 83 2.62 2.73 -11.33
N GLY A 84 2.85 3.05 -10.06
CA GLY A 84 3.20 2.09 -9.02
C GLY A 84 1.99 1.77 -8.15
N ILE A 85 1.75 0.48 -7.88
CA ILE A 85 0.68 0.02 -7.00
C ILE A 85 1.30 -0.79 -5.85
N ILE A 86 1.10 -0.31 -4.64
CA ILE A 86 1.58 -0.97 -3.42
C ILE A 86 0.41 -1.59 -2.69
N GLU A 87 0.46 -2.91 -2.50
CA GLU A 87 -0.35 -3.62 -1.51
C GLU A 87 0.49 -3.88 -0.24
N GLY A 88 -0.17 -3.86 0.91
CA GLY A 88 0.44 -4.24 2.18
C GLY A 88 0.98 -3.05 2.96
N SER A 89 1.15 -3.26 4.25
CA SER A 89 1.68 -2.30 5.19
C SER A 89 3.21 -2.35 5.25
N ILE A 90 3.83 -1.38 5.92
CA ILE A 90 5.28 -1.32 6.11
C ILE A 90 5.61 -1.88 7.49
N SER A 91 6.18 -3.09 7.54
CA SER A 91 6.43 -3.82 8.78
C SER A 91 7.88 -4.16 9.04
N ASN A 92 8.73 -4.17 8.01
CA ASN A 92 10.15 -4.45 8.10
C ASN A 92 11.01 -3.45 7.29
N GLU A 93 12.33 -3.57 7.41
CA GLU A 93 13.28 -2.70 6.71
C GLU A 93 13.24 -2.84 5.18
N GLU A 94 12.96 -4.03 4.66
CA GLU A 94 12.83 -4.29 3.23
C GLU A 94 11.55 -3.65 2.66
N ASP A 95 10.43 -3.72 3.39
CA ASP A 95 9.18 -3.04 3.00
C ASP A 95 9.41 -1.52 2.91
N LEU A 96 10.10 -0.97 3.91
CA LEU A 96 10.46 0.44 3.96
C LEU A 96 11.34 0.85 2.77
N HIS A 97 12.32 0.01 2.43
CA HIS A 97 13.18 0.23 1.28
C HIS A 97 12.38 0.20 -0.03
N LYS A 98 11.56 -0.84 -0.23
CA LYS A 98 10.70 -1.02 -1.41
C LYS A 98 9.71 0.12 -1.59
N ALA A 99 9.05 0.57 -0.52
CA ALA A 99 8.11 1.68 -0.58
C ALA A 99 8.79 2.99 -1.05
N LYS A 100 9.99 3.28 -0.54
CA LYS A 100 10.79 4.43 -0.97
C LYS A 100 11.24 4.30 -2.42
N LEU A 101 11.69 3.11 -2.82
CA LEU A 101 12.11 2.83 -4.19
C LEU A 101 10.96 3.01 -5.20
N PHE A 102 9.76 2.53 -4.83
CA PHE A 102 8.55 2.75 -5.61
C PHE A 102 8.23 4.23 -5.74
N ARG A 103 8.29 4.99 -4.64
CA ARG A 103 8.03 6.43 -4.68
C ARG A 103 9.02 7.18 -5.56
N GLU A 104 10.30 6.80 -5.54
CA GLU A 104 11.35 7.40 -6.35
C GLU A 104 11.13 7.15 -7.86
N ARG A 105 10.75 5.93 -8.23
CA ARG A 105 10.70 5.48 -9.63
C ARG A 105 9.31 5.64 -10.28
N CYS A 106 8.25 5.69 -9.49
CA CYS A 106 6.88 5.79 -10.01
C CYS A 106 6.40 7.24 -10.05
N LYS A 107 5.85 7.67 -11.20
CA LYS A 107 5.23 8.99 -11.35
C LYS A 107 3.96 9.10 -10.49
N LEU A 108 3.10 8.09 -10.55
CA LEU A 108 1.91 7.95 -9.71
C LEU A 108 2.06 6.76 -8.78
N LEU A 109 1.72 6.92 -7.51
CA LEU A 109 1.74 5.87 -6.51
C LEU A 109 0.35 5.64 -5.91
N VAL A 110 -0.09 4.39 -5.97
CA VAL A 110 -1.40 3.94 -5.49
C VAL A 110 -1.20 3.05 -4.27
N SER A 111 -1.89 3.37 -3.17
CA SER A 111 -2.07 2.44 -2.04
C SER A 111 -3.31 1.60 -2.27
N LEU A 112 -3.11 0.28 -2.45
CA LEU A 112 -4.17 -0.69 -2.71
C LEU A 112 -4.45 -1.52 -1.45
N GLY A 113 -5.67 -1.36 -0.94
CA GLY A 113 -6.20 -2.12 0.18
C GLY A 113 -5.90 -1.54 1.57
N ASP A 114 -6.69 -1.98 2.55
CA ASP A 114 -6.67 -1.40 3.91
C ASP A 114 -5.33 -1.60 4.62
N CYS A 115 -4.57 -2.66 4.32
CA CYS A 115 -3.22 -2.81 4.85
C CYS A 115 -2.31 -1.65 4.39
N ALA A 116 -2.33 -1.28 3.11
CA ALA A 116 -1.53 -0.17 2.59
C ALA A 116 -2.06 1.19 3.08
N VAL A 117 -3.38 1.34 3.17
CA VAL A 117 -4.03 2.61 3.50
C VAL A 117 -3.98 2.92 5.01
N ASN A 118 -4.17 1.95 5.89
CA ASN A 118 -4.28 2.17 7.34
C ASN A 118 -3.53 1.14 8.22
N GLY A 119 -2.83 0.17 7.63
CA GLY A 119 -2.07 -0.87 8.34
C GLY A 119 -2.88 -2.13 8.66
N ASN A 120 -4.19 -2.02 8.88
CA ASN A 120 -5.16 -3.10 9.12
C ASN A 120 -4.66 -4.27 10.00
N VAL A 121 -4.82 -5.53 9.55
CA VAL A 121 -4.51 -6.74 10.34
C VAL A 121 -3.05 -6.79 10.79
N PRO A 122 -2.03 -6.54 9.93
CA PRO A 122 -0.65 -6.44 10.39
C PRO A 122 -0.43 -5.46 11.55
N ALA A 123 -1.11 -4.31 11.53
CA ALA A 123 -0.99 -3.28 12.57
C ALA A 123 -1.58 -3.69 13.93
N MET A 124 -2.31 -4.81 14.02
CA MET A 124 -2.80 -5.35 15.29
C MET A 124 -1.67 -5.74 16.26
N ARG A 125 -0.42 -5.90 15.77
CA ARG A 125 0.73 -6.12 16.66
C ARG A 125 1.23 -4.84 17.36
N ASN A 126 0.85 -3.66 16.89
CA ASN A 126 1.37 -2.37 17.39
C ASN A 126 1.12 -2.09 18.89
N PRO A 127 0.04 -2.58 19.52
CA PRO A 127 -0.14 -2.44 20.97
C PRO A 127 0.84 -3.27 21.81
N PHE A 128 1.53 -4.24 21.21
CA PHE A 128 2.48 -5.12 21.89
C PHE A 128 3.92 -4.66 21.65
N LYS A 129 4.80 -4.95 22.62
CA LYS A 129 6.25 -4.79 22.42
C LYS A 129 6.74 -5.77 21.37
N LEU A 130 7.64 -5.32 20.49
CA LEU A 130 8.13 -6.15 19.39
C LEU A 130 8.82 -7.43 19.89
N GLU A 131 9.53 -7.36 21.03
CA GLU A 131 10.18 -8.51 21.65
C GLU A 131 9.15 -9.59 22.01
N ALA A 132 8.00 -9.21 22.58
CA ALA A 132 6.93 -10.15 22.92
C ALA A 132 6.32 -10.81 21.68
N VAL A 133 6.28 -10.11 20.54
CA VAL A 133 5.83 -10.68 19.27
C VAL A 133 6.80 -11.77 18.80
N TYR A 134 8.11 -11.51 18.86
CA TYR A 134 9.14 -12.51 18.51
C TYR A 134 9.14 -13.71 19.45
N GLU A 135 9.10 -13.48 20.76
CA GLU A 135 9.07 -14.54 21.78
C GLU A 135 7.85 -15.44 21.58
N ARG A 136 6.68 -14.83 21.38
CA ARG A 136 5.43 -15.57 21.12
C ARG A 136 5.52 -16.43 19.86
N ALA A 137 6.06 -15.88 18.77
CA ALA A 137 6.09 -16.57 17.48
C ALA A 137 7.19 -17.66 17.40
N TYR A 138 8.37 -17.39 17.95
CA TYR A 138 9.58 -18.20 17.69
C TYR A 138 10.11 -18.98 18.89
N LEU A 139 9.65 -18.68 20.11
CA LEU A 139 10.09 -19.38 21.33
C LEU A 139 8.93 -20.14 21.98
N GLU A 140 7.82 -19.46 22.28
CA GLU A 140 6.71 -20.06 23.04
C GLU A 140 5.89 -21.09 22.25
N ASN A 141 5.58 -20.79 20.98
CA ASN A 141 4.71 -21.64 20.15
C ASN A 141 5.47 -22.56 19.18
N VAL A 142 6.77 -22.77 19.42
CA VAL A 142 7.63 -23.55 18.53
C VAL A 142 7.98 -24.90 19.14
N ASN A 143 7.72 -25.96 18.39
CA ASN A 143 8.00 -27.34 18.79
C ASN A 143 9.46 -27.76 18.59
N ILE A 144 10.17 -27.16 17.63
CA ILE A 144 11.54 -27.54 17.24
C ILE A 144 12.39 -26.31 16.93
N HIS A 145 13.67 -26.32 17.30
CA HIS A 145 14.63 -25.26 16.97
C HIS A 145 14.17 -23.84 17.37
N GLN A 146 13.82 -23.67 18.65
CA GLN A 146 13.47 -22.36 19.22
C GLN A 146 14.63 -21.38 19.10
N GLN A 147 14.47 -20.36 18.26
CA GLN A 147 15.42 -19.27 18.08
C GLN A 147 14.75 -18.11 17.35
N ILE A 148 15.16 -16.88 17.66
CA ILE A 148 14.73 -15.70 16.89
C ILE A 148 15.57 -15.64 15.60
N PRO A 149 14.94 -15.59 14.41
CA PRO A 149 15.68 -15.52 13.16
C PRO A 149 16.32 -14.13 12.99
N THR A 150 17.62 -14.11 12.70
CA THR A 150 18.40 -12.87 12.49
C THR A 150 19.29 -12.89 11.25
N GLN A 151 19.42 -14.04 10.58
CA GLN A 151 20.31 -14.23 9.43
C GLN A 151 19.48 -14.35 8.16
N GLY A 152 19.77 -13.51 7.16
CA GLY A 152 19.11 -13.55 5.85
C GLY A 152 17.64 -13.12 5.86
N VAL A 153 17.17 -12.48 6.93
CA VAL A 153 15.81 -11.93 7.05
C VAL A 153 15.87 -10.45 7.45
N PRO A 154 15.01 -9.58 6.89
CA PRO A 154 14.97 -8.18 7.26
C PRO A 154 14.45 -7.99 8.69
N ALA A 155 14.97 -7.00 9.41
CA ALA A 155 14.51 -6.68 10.75
C ALA A 155 13.09 -6.08 10.71
N LEU A 156 12.22 -6.47 11.64
CA LEU A 156 10.91 -5.84 11.80
C LEU A 156 11.08 -4.42 12.35
N LEU A 157 10.27 -3.50 11.85
CA LEU A 157 10.11 -2.17 12.43
C LEU A 157 9.36 -2.28 13.77
N GLN A 158 9.64 -1.33 14.67
CA GLN A 158 8.98 -1.24 15.97
C GLN A 158 7.45 -1.20 15.85
N THR A 159 6.95 -0.45 14.86
CA THR A 159 5.52 -0.35 14.55
C THR A 159 5.29 -0.57 13.07
N VAL A 160 4.19 -1.24 12.77
CA VAL A 160 3.62 -1.33 11.42
C VAL A 160 3.03 0.03 11.06
N LYS A 161 3.30 0.49 9.84
CA LYS A 161 2.85 1.79 9.34
C LYS A 161 2.10 1.63 8.02
N PRO A 162 1.07 2.45 7.74
CA PRO A 162 0.53 2.56 6.40
C PRO A 162 1.57 3.20 5.46
N VAL A 163 1.41 2.99 4.16
CA VAL A 163 2.37 3.44 3.14
C VAL A 163 2.56 4.97 3.17
N HIS A 164 1.45 5.70 3.30
CA HIS A 164 1.44 7.16 3.31
C HIS A 164 2.13 7.79 4.55
N ALA A 165 2.42 7.01 5.59
CA ALA A 165 3.18 7.49 6.74
C ALA A 165 4.70 7.54 6.47
N VAL A 166 5.14 7.02 5.32
CA VAL A 166 6.56 6.86 4.96
C VAL A 166 6.90 7.51 3.62
N VAL A 167 5.97 7.48 2.66
CA VAL A 167 6.13 8.07 1.31
C VAL A 167 4.84 8.75 0.88
N ASP A 168 4.94 9.75 0.00
CA ASP A 168 3.75 10.41 -0.54
C ASP A 168 2.96 9.49 -1.48
N VAL A 169 1.64 9.41 -1.29
CA VAL A 169 0.73 8.56 -2.06
C VAL A 169 -0.28 9.43 -2.80
N ASP A 170 -0.50 9.15 -4.08
CA ASP A 170 -1.36 9.95 -4.95
C ASP A 170 -2.82 9.49 -4.91
N VAL A 171 -3.06 8.17 -4.84
CA VAL A 171 -4.39 7.56 -4.87
C VAL A 171 -4.51 6.46 -3.82
N PHE A 172 -5.66 6.39 -3.17
CA PHE A 172 -5.97 5.40 -2.13
C PHE A 172 -7.18 4.59 -2.56
N ILE A 173 -7.07 3.26 -2.55
CA ILE A 173 -8.16 2.34 -2.87
C ILE A 173 -8.43 1.47 -1.64
N PRO A 174 -9.35 1.87 -0.74
CA PRO A 174 -9.64 1.10 0.48
C PRO A 174 -10.46 -0.17 0.20
N GLY A 175 -10.40 -1.12 1.13
CA GLY A 175 -11.02 -2.46 1.09
C GLY A 175 -10.04 -3.58 1.46
N CYS A 176 -10.55 -4.73 1.93
CA CYS A 176 -9.71 -5.84 2.39
C CYS A 176 -10.18 -7.23 1.87
N PRO A 177 -10.04 -7.52 0.56
CA PRO A 177 -9.48 -6.66 -0.47
C PRO A 177 -10.51 -5.69 -1.09
N PRO A 178 -10.07 -4.62 -1.77
CA PRO A 178 -10.98 -3.77 -2.54
C PRO A 178 -11.64 -4.57 -3.66
N HIS A 179 -12.93 -4.37 -3.90
CA HIS A 179 -13.66 -5.09 -4.96
C HIS A 179 -13.06 -4.86 -6.35
N ALA A 180 -13.06 -5.88 -7.21
CA ALA A 180 -12.50 -5.84 -8.56
C ALA A 180 -13.04 -4.66 -9.40
N ASP A 181 -14.34 -4.36 -9.31
CA ASP A 181 -14.94 -3.21 -10.00
C ASP A 181 -14.35 -1.87 -9.56
N SER A 182 -14.01 -1.73 -8.28
CA SER A 182 -13.39 -0.50 -7.75
C SER A 182 -11.98 -0.34 -8.28
N ILE A 183 -11.20 -1.44 -8.31
CA ILE A 183 -9.85 -1.47 -8.88
C ILE A 183 -9.92 -1.11 -10.37
N HIS A 184 -10.80 -1.77 -11.11
CA HIS A 184 -11.00 -1.53 -12.54
C HIS A 184 -11.39 -0.08 -12.83
N TYR A 185 -12.31 0.51 -12.07
CA TYR A 185 -12.70 1.91 -12.23
C TYR A 185 -11.51 2.85 -12.03
N VAL A 186 -10.76 2.68 -10.95
CA VAL A 186 -9.62 3.55 -10.65
C VAL A 186 -8.55 3.46 -11.73
N LEU A 187 -8.21 2.24 -12.17
CA LEU A 187 -7.26 2.05 -13.27
C LEU A 187 -7.78 2.68 -14.56
N SER A 188 -9.05 2.46 -14.91
CA SER A 188 -9.66 3.04 -16.12
C SER A 188 -9.62 4.56 -16.13
N GLU A 189 -9.89 5.22 -15.00
CA GLU A 189 -9.81 6.67 -14.88
C GLU A 189 -8.36 7.16 -15.04
N LEU A 190 -7.40 6.48 -14.41
CA LEU A 190 -5.98 6.80 -14.50
C LEU A 190 -5.45 6.65 -15.93
N LEU A 191 -5.82 5.57 -16.62
CA LEU A 191 -5.44 5.34 -18.03
C LEU A 191 -6.03 6.40 -18.96
N ALA A 192 -7.22 6.92 -18.64
CA ALA A 192 -7.85 8.00 -19.39
C ALA A 192 -7.35 9.41 -18.97
N GLY A 193 -6.32 9.50 -18.13
CA GLY A 193 -5.76 10.76 -17.65
C GLY A 193 -6.67 11.56 -16.71
N ARG A 194 -7.72 10.94 -16.16
CA ARG A 194 -8.64 11.56 -15.21
C ARG A 194 -8.23 11.26 -13.78
N ARG A 195 -8.65 12.13 -12.84
CA ARG A 195 -8.45 11.90 -11.41
C ARG A 195 -9.55 10.97 -10.89
N PRO A 196 -9.22 9.75 -10.43
CA PRO A 196 -10.21 8.86 -9.86
C PRO A 196 -10.78 9.43 -8.56
N GLU A 197 -12.04 9.12 -8.26
CA GLU A 197 -12.67 9.33 -6.94
C GLU A 197 -13.01 7.98 -6.30
N PRO A 198 -12.04 7.24 -5.72
CA PRO A 198 -12.23 5.87 -5.25
C PRO A 198 -13.32 5.74 -4.18
N LEU A 199 -13.51 6.77 -3.34
CA LEU A 199 -14.51 6.80 -2.27
C LEU A 199 -15.96 6.77 -2.78
N ARG A 200 -16.20 6.99 -4.08
CA ARG A 200 -17.54 6.79 -4.67
C ARG A 200 -17.93 5.32 -4.74
N MET A 201 -16.95 4.43 -4.82
CA MET A 201 -17.15 2.98 -4.98
C MET A 201 -16.69 2.16 -3.77
N THR A 202 -15.81 2.73 -2.95
CA THR A 202 -15.20 2.04 -1.81
C THR A 202 -15.62 2.69 -0.49
N ARG A 203 -15.62 1.88 0.58
CA ARG A 203 -15.81 2.34 1.96
C ARG A 203 -14.75 1.68 2.83
N PHE A 204 -14.33 2.37 3.88
CA PHE A 204 -13.41 1.81 4.87
C PHE A 204 -14.09 0.67 5.64
N GLY A 205 -13.44 -0.49 5.73
CA GLY A 205 -13.93 -1.65 6.49
C GLY A 205 -15.14 -2.36 5.88
N ALA A 206 -15.38 -2.18 4.58
CA ALA A 206 -16.40 -2.92 3.81
C ALA A 206 -15.86 -4.26 3.28
#